data_AF-A0AAX3SSL3-F1
#
_entry.id   AF-A0AAX3SSL3-F1
#
_cell.length_a   1.000
_cell.length_b   1.000
_cell.length_c   1.000
_cell.angle_alpha   90.00
_cell.angle_beta   90.00
_cell.angle_gamma   90.00
#
_symmetry.space_group_name_H-M   'P 1'
#
loop_
_entity.id
_entity.type
_entity.pdbx_description
1 polymer ?
#
loop_
_entity_poly.entity_id
_entity_poly.type
_entity_poly.pdbx_seq_one_letter_code
_entity_poly.pdbx_strand_id
1 'polypeptide(L)'
;MSPVRWRFMTQAVLGRTAVRRRGPSLAALLLGLAQCRALAGGELLAASAPSDGQGSWAAGWSAFGLWGAIPVLIFLLVSLVVHVRLREKAQRLTQSLQQTNEKLLRANVKLKRIAFRDPLTGTANRALLEYRLGRAIARADSSVEQPGPGGPVRVGLLYIDLDGFKPINDVEGHAAGDALLCQVAVRLNRMTRKSDTLARVGGDEFVLLLGCLASEDDAVAMAGRVQKVLGQPFDLPGKSISIGSSVGVAIYPDHGQKEKLMAAADLAMYTAKRAGGNSCAIFKESMRKDVAVQFDLQQALRRAVASQQLVLFYQPKIDARTGRIRSVEALVRWNHPRFGLISPRVFIPLAERFGLISEIGDWVIDEACRQTAQWTRQRRFMRVSINISGYQLFQTRLAQYIGEAIERHRIRPEQLVFEITESVAMEDDKTTMAVIAELTGMGVQISIDDFGTGYSSLALLRQLGADEVKIDRSFVRDVAIKSDARAVVDAIVRLAHALELRVVAEGVTDQQQREVLQTLGCDELQGFYFARPMNAQALIASEIWTSDGIEPVQFSRSSYLDNL
;
A
#
# COMPACT_ATOMS: atom_id res chain seq x y z
N MET A 1 11.50 -18.53 59.06
CA MET A 1 11.88 -17.10 59.08
C MET A 1 11.60 -16.52 57.70
N SER A 2 10.66 -15.57 57.66
CA SER A 2 10.43 -14.48 56.71
C SER A 2 10.85 -14.60 55.23
N PRO A 3 9.89 -14.43 54.30
CA PRO A 3 10.13 -13.72 53.04
C PRO A 3 9.44 -12.35 53.08
N VAL A 4 10.23 -11.29 52.83
CA VAL A 4 9.72 -9.93 52.57
C VAL A 4 9.25 -9.87 51.12
N ARG A 5 7.96 -9.65 50.90
CA ARG A 5 7.34 -9.33 49.60
C ARG A 5 6.89 -7.89 49.60
N TRP A 6 7.48 -7.07 48.74
CA TRP A 6 6.92 -5.78 48.34
C TRP A 6 5.88 -6.01 47.22
N ARG A 7 4.62 -5.65 47.48
CA ARG A 7 3.53 -5.55 46.49
C ARG A 7 2.91 -4.16 46.62
N PHE A 8 3.06 -3.34 45.57
CA PHE A 8 2.33 -2.08 45.44
C PHE A 8 1.01 -2.28 44.69
N MET A 9 -0.07 -1.95 45.42
CA MET A 9 -1.31 -1.26 45.04
C MET A 9 -1.86 -1.39 43.62
N THR A 10 -3.04 -2.03 43.52
CA THR A 10 -4.29 -1.37 43.06
C THR A 10 -5.48 -2.25 43.42
N GLN A 11 -6.24 -1.88 44.46
CA GLN A 11 -7.64 -2.30 44.58
C GLN A 11 -8.50 -1.11 45.01
N ALA A 12 -9.44 -0.83 44.12
CA ALA A 12 -10.73 -0.18 44.26
C ALA A 12 -11.10 0.37 45.65
N VAL A 13 -11.17 1.69 45.71
CA VAL A 13 -11.87 2.46 46.73
C VAL A 13 -13.38 2.20 46.61
N LEU A 14 -13.90 1.30 47.46
CA LEU A 14 -15.30 1.26 47.90
C LEU A 14 -15.31 1.48 49.41
N GLY A 15 -14.82 2.64 49.83
CA GLY A 15 -14.98 3.13 51.20
C GLY A 15 -16.37 3.73 51.37
N ARG A 16 -17.30 2.96 51.93
CA ARG A 16 -18.48 3.51 52.60
C ARG A 16 -18.01 4.28 53.84
N THR A 17 -17.68 5.56 53.70
CA THR A 17 -17.58 6.47 54.84
C THR A 17 -18.98 6.95 55.18
N ALA A 18 -19.59 6.30 56.18
CA ALA A 18 -20.77 6.81 56.85
C ALA A 18 -20.39 8.11 57.57
N VAL A 19 -20.57 9.25 56.88
CA VAL A 19 -20.50 10.56 57.52
C VAL A 19 -21.75 10.72 58.38
N ARG A 20 -21.55 10.54 59.67
CA ARG A 20 -22.51 10.77 60.75
C ARG A 20 -22.90 12.25 60.77
N ARG A 21 -23.88 12.66 59.95
CA ARG A 21 -24.53 13.97 60.05
C ARG A 21 -25.50 13.98 61.23
N ARG A 22 -24.98 14.11 62.46
CA ARG A 22 -25.79 14.64 63.58
C ARG A 22 -26.03 16.12 63.29
N GLY A 23 -27.21 16.43 62.74
CA GLY A 23 -27.60 17.80 62.45
C GLY A 23 -27.84 18.59 63.74
N PRO A 24 -27.48 19.90 63.79
CA PRO A 24 -27.76 20.79 64.93
C PRO A 24 -29.25 20.93 65.27
N SER A 25 -30.14 20.39 64.42
CA SER A 25 -31.59 20.38 64.57
C SER A 25 -32.09 19.61 65.80
N LEU A 26 -31.40 18.53 66.22
CA LEU A 26 -31.84 17.72 67.37
C LEU A 26 -31.48 18.38 68.71
N ALA A 27 -30.34 19.09 68.75
CA ALA A 27 -29.93 19.90 69.90
C ALA A 27 -30.85 21.12 70.10
N ALA A 28 -31.27 21.78 69.01
CA ALA A 28 -32.21 22.89 69.07
C ALA A 28 -33.62 22.44 69.53
N LEU A 29 -34.08 21.25 69.10
CA LEU A 29 -35.35 20.69 69.55
C LEU A 29 -35.32 20.27 71.02
N LEU A 30 -34.19 19.71 71.48
CA LEU A 30 -33.98 19.35 72.88
C LEU A 30 -33.86 20.59 73.79
N LEU A 31 -33.23 21.68 73.31
CA LEU A 31 -33.19 22.96 74.02
C LEU A 31 -34.57 23.63 74.11
N GLY A 32 -35.36 23.57 73.03
CA GLY A 32 -36.75 24.08 73.03
C GLY A 32 -37.66 23.28 73.96
N LEU A 33 -37.55 21.94 73.97
CA LEU A 33 -38.29 21.09 74.91
C LEU A 33 -37.83 21.27 76.37
N ALA A 34 -36.54 21.51 76.60
CA ALA A 34 -36.00 21.81 77.94
C ALA A 34 -36.50 23.16 78.48
N GLN A 35 -36.62 24.19 77.63
CA GLN A 35 -37.19 25.49 78.01
C GLN A 35 -38.70 25.40 78.29
N CYS A 36 -39.45 24.62 77.51
CA CYS A 36 -40.87 24.35 77.81
C CYS A 36 -41.04 23.53 79.11
N ARG A 37 -40.13 22.61 79.42
CA ARG A 37 -40.16 21.83 80.68
C ARG A 37 -39.75 22.65 81.90
N ALA A 38 -38.88 23.65 81.73
CA ALA A 38 -38.53 24.61 82.78
C ALA A 38 -39.69 25.59 83.09
N LEU A 39 -40.48 25.96 82.08
CA LEU A 39 -41.68 26.79 82.24
C LEU A 39 -42.87 26.02 82.80
N ALA A 40 -43.02 24.72 82.49
CA ALA A 40 -44.08 23.88 83.04
C ALA A 40 -43.71 23.20 84.38
N GLY A 41 -42.42 23.16 84.74
CA GLY A 41 -41.92 22.50 85.95
C GLY A 41 -41.82 23.40 87.19
N GLY A 42 -42.19 24.68 87.08
CA GLY A 42 -42.10 25.66 88.17
C GLY A 42 -43.10 25.46 89.33
N GLU A 43 -44.06 24.53 89.21
CA GLU A 43 -45.13 24.35 90.21
C GLU A 43 -45.01 23.12 91.12
N LEU A 44 -43.95 22.29 91.05
CA LEU A 44 -43.94 21.02 91.81
C LEU A 44 -42.86 20.80 92.88
N LEU A 45 -42.06 21.80 93.27
CA LEU A 45 -41.10 21.63 94.38
C LEU A 45 -40.90 22.91 95.20
N ALA A 46 -41.88 23.25 96.05
CA ALA A 46 -41.67 24.15 97.19
C ALA A 46 -42.68 23.87 98.31
N ALA A 47 -42.64 22.68 98.89
CA ALA A 47 -43.21 22.41 100.21
C ALA A 47 -42.08 22.40 101.23
N SER A 48 -41.76 23.55 101.83
CA SER A 48 -41.42 23.70 103.26
C SER A 48 -40.89 25.11 103.59
N ALA A 49 -41.56 25.71 104.59
CA ALA A 49 -41.13 26.81 105.47
C ALA A 49 -41.31 28.28 105.00
N PRO A 50 -41.60 29.20 105.95
CA PRO A 50 -42.50 30.34 105.72
C PRO A 50 -41.87 31.73 105.95
N SER A 51 -42.74 32.73 105.84
CA SER A 51 -42.69 34.13 106.30
C SER A 51 -42.32 35.22 105.29
N ASP A 52 -43.41 35.85 104.82
CA ASP A 52 -43.69 37.28 104.84
C ASP A 52 -42.93 38.25 103.94
N GLY A 53 -43.73 39.03 103.19
CA GLY A 53 -43.32 40.30 102.60
C GLY A 53 -43.30 40.32 101.07
N GLN A 54 -44.40 39.93 100.43
CA GLN A 54 -44.57 39.96 98.97
C GLN A 54 -44.48 41.39 98.40
N GLY A 55 -43.32 41.71 97.82
CA GLY A 55 -43.12 42.83 96.92
C GLY A 55 -43.01 42.35 95.46
N SER A 56 -44.14 42.39 94.75
CA SER A 56 -44.30 42.81 93.34
C SER A 56 -43.16 42.63 92.31
N TRP A 57 -42.68 41.41 92.04
CA TRP A 57 -41.95 41.10 90.78
C TRP A 57 -42.50 39.88 90.01
N ALA A 58 -43.46 39.15 90.58
CA ALA A 58 -44.02 37.92 89.96
C ALA A 58 -45.27 38.16 89.08
N ALA A 59 -45.86 39.35 89.08
CA ALA A 59 -47.12 39.62 88.38
C ALA A 59 -46.98 39.99 86.89
N GLY A 60 -45.76 40.04 86.34
CA GLY A 60 -45.53 40.40 84.93
C GLY A 60 -45.59 39.23 83.94
N TRP A 61 -45.56 37.98 84.42
CA TRP A 61 -45.39 36.79 83.57
C TRP A 61 -46.71 36.05 83.26
N SER A 62 -47.78 36.33 84.00
CA SER A 62 -49.10 35.71 83.79
C SER A 62 -49.90 36.32 82.63
N ALA A 63 -49.52 37.49 82.12
CA ALA A 63 -50.20 38.15 80.98
C ALA A 63 -49.61 37.76 79.60
N PHE A 64 -48.46 37.09 79.54
CA PHE A 64 -47.77 36.74 78.28
C PHE A 64 -47.81 35.25 77.91
N GLY A 65 -48.44 34.40 78.74
CA GLY A 65 -48.33 32.93 78.69
C GLY A 65 -48.89 32.24 77.43
N LEU A 66 -49.74 32.90 76.65
CA LEU A 66 -50.26 32.37 75.37
C LEU A 66 -49.83 33.22 74.17
N TRP A 67 -49.73 34.54 74.33
CA TRP A 67 -49.35 35.46 73.25
C TRP A 67 -47.87 35.38 72.87
N GLY A 68 -46.97 34.98 73.78
CA GLY A 68 -45.54 34.76 73.47
C GLY A 68 -45.23 33.41 72.82
N ALA A 69 -46.05 32.39 73.06
CA ALA A 69 -45.85 31.03 72.51
C ALA A 69 -46.23 30.93 71.02
N ILE A 70 -47.26 31.66 70.60
CA ILE A 70 -47.75 31.72 69.20
C ILE A 70 -46.65 32.16 68.22
N PRO A 71 -45.93 33.28 68.39
CA PRO A 71 -44.88 33.70 67.45
C PRO A 71 -43.69 32.74 67.41
N VAL A 72 -43.35 32.09 68.54
CA VAL A 72 -42.31 31.06 68.57
C VAL A 72 -42.73 29.82 67.79
N LEU A 73 -43.99 29.38 67.95
CA LEU A 73 -44.53 28.24 67.19
C LEU A 73 -44.61 28.56 65.70
N ILE A 74 -45.06 29.76 65.32
CA ILE A 74 -45.07 30.24 63.93
C ILE A 74 -43.64 30.26 63.37
N PHE A 75 -42.66 30.77 64.12
CA PHE A 75 -41.27 30.80 63.70
C PHE A 75 -40.69 29.39 63.50
N LEU A 76 -40.97 28.44 64.41
CA LEU A 76 -40.55 27.04 64.27
C LEU A 76 -41.20 26.37 63.06
N LEU A 77 -42.48 26.64 62.81
CA LEU A 77 -43.23 26.08 61.67
C LEU A 77 -42.71 26.65 60.35
N VAL A 78 -42.47 27.96 60.27
CA VAL A 78 -41.83 28.61 59.12
C VAL A 78 -40.41 28.07 58.91
N SER A 79 -39.62 27.94 59.98
CA SER A 79 -38.26 27.38 59.93
C SER A 79 -38.27 25.93 59.44
N LEU A 80 -39.22 25.11 59.89
CA LEU A 80 -39.40 23.74 59.42
C LEU A 80 -39.76 23.70 57.93
N VAL A 81 -40.71 24.51 57.49
CA VAL A 81 -41.11 24.61 56.08
C VAL A 81 -39.92 25.05 55.21
N VAL A 82 -39.14 26.03 55.66
CA VAL A 82 -37.92 26.47 54.97
C VAL A 82 -36.89 25.34 54.90
N HIS A 83 -36.66 24.61 55.99
CA HIS A 83 -35.73 23.46 56.01
C HIS A 83 -36.18 22.34 55.06
N VAL A 84 -37.47 22.02 55.01
CA VAL A 84 -38.03 21.01 54.10
C VAL A 84 -37.86 21.47 52.64
N ARG A 85 -38.21 22.72 52.33
CA ARG A 85 -38.05 23.27 50.97
C ARG A 85 -36.58 23.36 50.53
N LEU A 86 -35.67 23.70 51.44
CA LEU A 86 -34.23 23.71 51.18
C LEU A 86 -33.70 22.30 50.91
N ARG A 87 -34.14 21.30 51.68
CA ARG A 87 -33.78 19.90 51.45
C ARG A 87 -34.31 19.38 50.12
N GLU A 88 -35.56 19.67 49.78
CA GLU A 88 -36.13 19.32 48.47
C GLU A 88 -35.35 19.95 47.32
N LYS A 89 -35.05 21.26 47.40
CA LYS A 89 -34.25 21.95 46.38
C LYS A 89 -32.84 21.34 46.26
N ALA A 90 -32.19 21.05 47.38
CA ALA A 90 -30.88 20.41 47.40
C ALA A 90 -30.91 19.01 46.77
N GLN A 91 -31.94 18.21 47.04
CA GLN A 91 -32.11 16.89 46.44
C GLN A 91 -32.36 16.96 44.93
N ARG A 92 -33.24 17.86 44.48
CA ARG A 92 -33.51 18.10 43.04
C ARG A 92 -32.25 18.55 42.30
N LEU A 93 -31.47 19.46 42.89
CA LEU A 93 -30.21 19.93 42.31
C LEU A 93 -29.18 18.79 42.21
N THR A 94 -29.07 17.96 43.24
CA THR A 94 -28.14 16.82 43.26
C THR A 94 -28.52 15.77 42.21
N GLN A 95 -29.82 15.46 42.07
CA GLN A 95 -30.32 14.55 41.03
C GLN A 95 -30.09 15.13 39.62
N SER A 96 -30.34 16.42 39.42
CA SER A 96 -30.07 17.10 38.15
C SER A 96 -28.57 17.09 37.80
N LEU A 97 -27.68 17.31 38.79
CA LEU A 97 -26.24 17.21 38.63
C LEU A 97 -25.80 15.80 38.25
N GLN A 98 -26.35 14.77 38.90
CA GLN A 98 -26.07 13.37 38.56
C GLN A 98 -26.51 13.02 37.14
N GLN A 99 -27.73 13.40 36.75
CA GLN A 99 -28.23 13.19 35.39
C GLN A 99 -27.40 13.94 34.35
N THR A 100 -26.96 15.16 34.66
CA THR A 100 -26.13 15.95 33.76
C THR A 100 -24.74 15.34 33.62
N ASN A 101 -24.13 14.88 34.71
CA ASN A 101 -22.85 14.20 34.70
C ASN A 101 -22.92 12.87 33.92
N GLU A 102 -23.97 12.08 34.11
CA GLU A 102 -24.19 10.87 33.29
C GLU A 102 -24.36 11.19 31.80
N LYS A 103 -25.15 12.21 31.46
CA LYS A 103 -25.29 12.67 30.07
C LYS A 103 -23.95 13.12 29.50
N LEU A 104 -23.16 13.87 30.28
CA LEU A 104 -21.85 14.37 29.88
C LEU A 104 -20.82 13.24 29.71
N LEU A 105 -20.84 12.23 30.59
CA LEU A 105 -20.04 11.01 30.46
C LEU A 105 -20.43 10.20 29.21
N ARG A 106 -21.73 10.00 28.96
CA ARG A 106 -22.22 9.31 27.75
C ARG A 106 -21.84 10.07 26.48
N ALA A 107 -21.97 11.40 26.48
CA ALA A 107 -21.55 12.25 25.38
C ALA A 107 -20.02 12.16 25.17
N ASN A 108 -19.22 12.18 26.24
CA ASN A 108 -17.76 12.01 26.16
C ASN A 108 -17.36 10.65 25.60
N VAL A 109 -18.02 9.56 25.99
CA VAL A 109 -17.76 8.22 25.46
C VAL A 109 -18.13 8.13 23.98
N LYS A 110 -19.24 8.74 23.57
CA LYS A 110 -19.64 8.81 22.15
C LYS A 110 -18.66 9.66 21.34
N LEU A 111 -18.24 10.83 21.83
CA LEU A 111 -17.24 11.69 21.20
C LEU A 111 -15.89 10.97 21.06
N LYS A 112 -15.43 10.27 22.10
CA LYS A 112 -14.21 9.44 22.02
C LYS A 112 -14.36 8.28 21.04
N ARG A 113 -15.53 7.65 20.93
CA ARG A 113 -15.78 6.61 19.92
C ARG A 113 -15.70 7.15 18.49
N ILE A 114 -16.23 8.35 18.24
CA ILE A 114 -16.21 9.00 16.92
C ILE A 114 -14.80 9.51 16.57
N ALA A 115 -14.05 10.02 17.55
CA ALA A 115 -12.72 10.57 17.33
C ALA A 115 -11.63 9.51 17.06
N PHE A 116 -11.87 8.24 17.41
CA PHE A 116 -10.84 7.18 17.40
C PHE A 116 -11.17 5.95 16.54
N ARG A 117 -12.29 5.98 15.81
CA ARG A 117 -12.68 4.87 14.92
C ARG A 117 -12.97 5.39 13.51
N ASP A 118 -12.71 4.52 12.53
CA ASP A 118 -13.13 4.74 11.15
C ASP A 118 -14.66 4.57 11.07
N PRO A 119 -15.41 5.56 10.54
CA PRO A 119 -16.88 5.52 10.52
C PRO A 119 -17.44 4.43 9.60
N LEU A 120 -16.71 4.03 8.56
CA LEU A 120 -17.16 3.00 7.61
C LEU A 120 -16.91 1.60 8.17
N THR A 121 -15.67 1.28 8.51
CA THR A 121 -15.27 -0.09 8.88
C THR A 121 -15.38 -0.37 10.38
N GLY A 122 -15.53 0.67 11.20
CA GLY A 122 -15.55 0.56 12.67
C GLY A 122 -14.22 0.18 13.30
N THR A 123 -13.15 0.05 12.51
CA THR A 123 -11.78 -0.23 12.99
C THR A 123 -11.18 1.01 13.67
N ALA A 124 -9.96 0.89 14.24
CA ALA A 124 -9.26 2.08 14.73
C ALA A 124 -8.99 3.04 13.56
N ASN A 125 -9.05 4.35 13.80
CA ASN A 125 -8.53 5.32 12.83
C ASN A 125 -7.04 5.56 13.08
N ARG A 126 -6.41 6.36 12.20
CA ARG A 126 -5.00 6.74 12.31
C ARG A 126 -4.63 7.30 13.70
N ALA A 127 -5.46 8.17 14.27
CA ALA A 127 -5.19 8.76 15.59
C ALA A 127 -5.12 7.72 16.71
N LEU A 128 -6.02 6.73 16.71
CA LEU A 128 -6.00 5.65 17.71
C LEU A 128 -4.82 4.71 17.50
N LEU A 129 -4.47 4.43 16.24
CA LEU A 129 -3.30 3.62 15.88
C LEU A 129 -2.02 4.25 16.42
N GLU A 130 -1.76 5.52 16.12
CA GLU A 130 -0.56 6.24 16.56
C GLU A 130 -0.45 6.30 18.08
N TYR A 131 -1.57 6.55 18.78
CA TYR A 131 -1.62 6.49 20.24
C TYR A 131 -1.25 5.11 20.80
N ARG A 132 -1.78 4.03 20.21
CA ARG A 132 -1.50 2.66 20.66
C ARG A 132 -0.08 2.22 20.30
N LEU A 133 0.42 2.60 19.14
CA LEU A 133 1.79 2.37 18.71
C LEU A 133 2.77 3.00 19.70
N GLY A 134 2.56 4.26 20.09
CA GLY A 134 3.39 4.94 21.08
C GLY A 134 3.43 4.22 22.43
N ARG A 135 2.30 3.65 22.87
CA ARG A 135 2.24 2.83 24.10
C ARG A 135 2.92 1.48 23.96
N ALA A 136 2.83 0.84 22.79
CA ALA A 136 3.49 -0.43 22.53
C ALA A 136 5.02 -0.26 22.53
N ILE A 137 5.51 0.80 21.88
CA ILE A 137 6.95 1.12 21.84
C ILE A 137 7.47 1.46 23.24
N ALA A 138 6.77 2.29 24.02
CA ALA A 138 7.19 2.60 25.38
C ALA A 138 7.32 1.35 26.27
N ARG A 139 6.46 0.34 26.06
CA ARG A 139 6.58 -0.97 26.74
C ARG A 139 7.76 -1.78 26.24
N ALA A 140 8.03 -1.75 24.94
CA ALA A 140 9.20 -2.40 24.35
C ALA A 140 10.49 -1.81 24.94
N ASP A 141 10.61 -0.48 24.98
CA ASP A 141 11.77 0.22 25.56
C ASP A 141 11.99 -0.16 27.02
N SER A 142 10.94 -0.13 27.86
CA SER A 142 11.06 -0.54 29.26
C SER A 142 11.44 -2.02 29.45
N SER A 143 11.16 -2.89 28.47
CA SER A 143 11.51 -4.32 28.54
C SER A 143 12.98 -4.60 28.20
N VAL A 144 13.67 -3.65 27.56
CA VAL A 144 15.11 -3.75 27.28
C VAL A 144 15.93 -3.64 28.56
N GLU A 145 15.47 -2.84 29.53
CA GLU A 145 16.16 -2.63 30.81
C GLU A 145 15.99 -3.81 31.78
N GLN A 146 14.89 -4.56 31.68
CA GLN A 146 14.63 -5.78 32.48
C GLN A 146 13.99 -6.88 31.62
N PRO A 147 14.79 -7.64 30.86
CA PRO A 147 14.28 -8.68 29.99
C PRO A 147 13.65 -9.82 30.82
N GLY A 148 12.42 -10.17 30.49
CA GLY A 148 11.78 -11.39 30.99
C GLY A 148 12.39 -12.66 30.37
N PRO A 149 11.88 -13.86 30.73
CA PRO A 149 12.44 -15.14 30.26
C PRO A 149 12.36 -15.39 28.73
N GLY A 150 11.78 -14.46 27.95
CA GLY A 150 11.63 -14.54 26.49
C GLY A 150 12.35 -13.46 25.69
N GLY A 151 13.25 -12.66 26.29
CA GLY A 151 13.98 -11.58 25.61
C GLY A 151 13.23 -10.25 25.53
N PRO A 152 13.78 -9.24 24.82
CA PRO A 152 13.17 -7.91 24.68
C PRO A 152 11.89 -7.97 23.83
N VAL A 153 10.86 -7.22 24.24
CA VAL A 153 9.58 -7.16 23.53
C VAL A 153 9.77 -6.38 22.22
N ARG A 154 9.42 -7.00 21.10
CA ARG A 154 9.40 -6.34 19.79
C ARG A 154 7.98 -5.91 19.42
N VAL A 155 7.88 -4.83 18.64
CA VAL A 155 6.59 -4.32 18.13
C VAL A 155 6.60 -4.39 16.62
N GLY A 156 5.60 -5.03 16.02
CA GLY A 156 5.46 -5.15 14.57
C GLY A 156 4.40 -4.22 14.02
N LEU A 157 4.63 -3.71 12.82
CA LEU A 157 3.66 -2.93 12.07
C LEU A 157 3.56 -3.49 10.65
N LEU A 158 2.36 -3.90 10.27
CA LEU A 158 2.03 -4.39 8.93
C LEU A 158 1.18 -3.32 8.24
N TYR A 159 1.72 -2.68 7.21
CA TYR A 159 1.00 -1.75 6.34
C TYR A 159 0.44 -2.54 5.16
N ILE A 160 -0.86 -2.43 4.91
CA ILE A 160 -1.61 -3.27 3.97
C ILE A 160 -2.34 -2.36 2.99
N ASP A 161 -2.07 -2.54 1.70
CA ASP A 161 -2.76 -1.88 0.61
C ASP A 161 -3.49 -2.95 -0.22
N LEU A 162 -4.71 -2.63 -0.68
CA LEU A 162 -5.55 -3.54 -1.45
C LEU A 162 -5.30 -3.32 -2.95
N ASP A 163 -4.67 -4.30 -3.60
CA ASP A 163 -4.26 -4.16 -5.00
C ASP A 163 -5.49 -4.11 -5.92
N GLY A 164 -5.57 -3.07 -6.77
CA GLY A 164 -6.67 -2.95 -7.73
C GLY A 164 -8.02 -2.50 -7.14
N PHE A 165 -8.03 -1.90 -5.95
CA PHE A 165 -9.26 -1.36 -5.35
C PHE A 165 -9.92 -0.25 -6.19
N LYS A 166 -9.13 0.63 -6.82
CA LYS A 166 -9.66 1.74 -7.62
C LYS A 166 -10.49 1.27 -8.85
N PRO A 167 -10.00 0.35 -9.71
CA PRO A 167 -10.83 -0.25 -10.76
C PRO A 167 -12.15 -0.83 -10.27
N ILE A 168 -12.20 -1.42 -9.07
CA ILE A 168 -13.44 -1.92 -8.49
C ILE A 168 -14.43 -0.77 -8.23
N ASN A 169 -13.97 0.35 -7.66
CA ASN A 169 -14.84 1.53 -7.49
C ASN A 169 -15.32 2.10 -8.82
N ASP A 170 -14.45 2.13 -9.82
CA ASP A 170 -14.74 2.75 -11.13
C ASP A 170 -15.76 1.90 -11.93
N VAL A 171 -15.68 0.56 -11.82
CA VAL A 171 -16.58 -0.37 -12.53
C VAL A 171 -17.85 -0.69 -11.74
N GLU A 172 -17.75 -0.88 -10.43
CA GLU A 172 -18.84 -1.40 -9.57
C GLU A 172 -19.51 -0.32 -8.72
N GLY A 173 -18.96 0.89 -8.74
CA GLY A 173 -19.42 2.02 -7.94
C GLY A 173 -18.94 1.97 -6.48
N HIS A 174 -18.95 3.14 -5.85
CA HIS A 174 -18.44 3.32 -4.48
C HIS A 174 -19.13 2.46 -3.42
N ALA A 175 -20.41 2.11 -3.61
CA ALA A 175 -21.12 1.26 -2.65
C ALA A 175 -20.54 -0.17 -2.59
N ALA A 176 -20.07 -0.70 -3.72
CA ALA A 176 -19.41 -2.00 -3.78
C ALA A 176 -18.02 -1.95 -3.11
N GLY A 177 -17.26 -0.87 -3.35
CA GLY A 177 -15.98 -0.64 -2.68
C GLY A 177 -16.13 -0.49 -1.16
N ASP A 178 -17.14 0.24 -0.69
CA ASP A 178 -17.43 0.41 0.73
C ASP A 178 -17.78 -0.92 1.41
N ALA A 179 -18.59 -1.75 0.75
CA ALA A 179 -18.92 -3.09 1.21
C ALA A 179 -17.67 -3.99 1.27
N LEU A 180 -16.80 -3.93 0.26
CA LEU A 180 -15.53 -4.64 0.24
C LEU A 180 -14.64 -4.23 1.41
N LEU A 181 -14.47 -2.93 1.66
CA LEU A 181 -13.67 -2.41 2.78
C LEU A 181 -14.20 -2.90 4.13
N CYS A 182 -15.53 -2.95 4.30
CA CYS A 182 -16.14 -3.50 5.51
C CYS A 182 -15.84 -5.00 5.67
N GLN A 183 -15.91 -5.79 4.60
CA GLN A 183 -15.57 -7.21 4.65
C GLN A 183 -14.09 -7.46 4.93
N VAL A 184 -13.19 -6.68 4.30
CA VAL A 184 -11.74 -6.70 4.56
C VAL A 184 -11.50 -6.45 6.05
N ALA A 185 -12.09 -5.39 6.61
CA ALA A 185 -11.98 -5.08 8.03
C ALA A 185 -12.45 -6.23 8.93
N VAL A 186 -13.58 -6.88 8.59
CA VAL A 186 -14.08 -8.04 9.34
C VAL A 186 -13.10 -9.22 9.28
N ARG A 187 -12.57 -9.54 8.09
CA ARG A 187 -11.62 -10.65 7.89
C ARG A 187 -10.31 -10.41 8.65
N LEU A 188 -9.75 -9.22 8.53
CA LEU A 188 -8.53 -8.84 9.23
C LEU A 188 -8.76 -8.79 10.75
N ASN A 189 -9.91 -8.32 11.22
CA ASN A 189 -10.16 -8.26 12.66
C ASN A 189 -10.26 -9.66 13.29
N ARG A 190 -10.77 -10.68 12.57
CA ARG A 190 -10.86 -12.07 13.04
C ARG A 190 -9.50 -12.73 13.30
N MET A 191 -8.43 -12.29 12.62
CA MET A 191 -7.08 -12.82 12.83
C MET A 191 -6.31 -12.10 13.96
N THR A 192 -6.81 -10.96 14.44
CA THR A 192 -6.13 -10.17 15.48
C THR A 192 -6.32 -10.73 16.88
N ARG A 193 -5.27 -10.66 17.71
CA ARG A 193 -5.35 -10.93 19.15
C ARG A 193 -5.79 -9.68 19.89
N LYS A 194 -6.16 -9.82 21.18
CA LYS A 194 -6.51 -8.67 22.04
C LYS A 194 -5.39 -7.63 22.19
N SER A 195 -4.13 -8.06 22.02
CA SER A 195 -2.95 -7.19 22.04
C SER A 195 -2.77 -6.38 20.77
N ASP A 196 -3.40 -6.81 19.67
CA ASP A 196 -3.16 -6.27 18.35
C ASP A 196 -4.17 -5.16 18.06
N THR A 197 -3.86 -4.31 17.10
CA THR A 197 -4.78 -3.24 16.67
C THR A 197 -4.85 -3.20 15.17
N LEU A 198 -6.02 -3.49 14.62
CA LEU A 198 -6.34 -3.18 13.24
C LEU A 198 -6.87 -1.75 13.13
N ALA A 199 -6.30 -0.99 12.22
CA ALA A 199 -6.71 0.36 11.88
C ALA A 199 -6.88 0.52 10.37
N ARG A 200 -7.79 1.40 9.96
CA ARG A 200 -7.85 1.93 8.60
C ARG A 200 -7.28 3.35 8.61
N VAL A 201 -6.29 3.60 7.77
CA VAL A 201 -5.52 4.86 7.79
C VAL A 201 -6.06 5.85 6.75
N GLY A 202 -6.61 5.35 5.65
CA GLY A 202 -7.29 6.14 4.61
C GLY A 202 -7.52 5.27 3.37
N GLY A 203 -8.47 5.65 2.51
CA GLY A 203 -8.73 4.93 1.25
C GLY A 203 -8.88 3.41 1.44
N ASP A 204 -8.04 2.66 0.76
CA ASP A 204 -7.89 1.20 0.78
C ASP A 204 -6.77 0.70 1.71
N GLU A 205 -6.20 1.56 2.53
CA GLU A 205 -5.04 1.25 3.37
C GLU A 205 -5.44 0.85 4.80
N PHE A 206 -4.95 -0.31 5.22
CA PHE A 206 -5.08 -0.83 6.57
C PHE A 206 -3.71 -0.98 7.23
N VAL A 207 -3.67 -0.81 8.55
CA VAL A 207 -2.47 -1.08 9.34
C VAL A 207 -2.80 -1.99 10.50
N LEU A 208 -2.02 -3.06 10.63
CA LEU A 208 -2.08 -4.00 11.74
C LEU A 208 -0.86 -3.79 12.65
N LEU A 209 -1.12 -3.31 13.86
CA LEU A 209 -0.14 -3.20 14.94
C LEU A 209 -0.11 -4.49 15.75
N LEU A 210 1.06 -5.13 15.80
CA LEU A 210 1.36 -6.31 16.61
C LEU A 210 2.08 -5.85 17.88
N GLY A 211 1.35 -5.84 19.00
CA GLY A 211 1.82 -5.23 20.25
C GLY A 211 2.90 -6.02 21.00
N CYS A 212 3.17 -7.26 20.60
CA CYS A 212 4.24 -8.10 21.14
C CYS A 212 4.60 -9.17 20.11
N LEU A 213 5.86 -9.17 19.66
CA LEU A 213 6.45 -10.18 18.80
C LEU A 213 7.60 -10.88 19.51
N ALA A 214 7.76 -12.19 19.28
CA ALA A 214 8.91 -12.93 19.76
C ALA A 214 10.06 -12.89 18.73
N SER A 215 9.73 -12.97 17.44
CA SER A 215 10.71 -12.92 16.35
C SER A 215 10.21 -12.12 15.14
N GLU A 216 11.12 -11.87 14.19
CA GLU A 216 10.79 -11.35 12.86
C GLU A 216 9.92 -12.32 12.06
N ASP A 217 10.18 -13.63 12.17
CA ASP A 217 9.41 -14.68 11.50
C ASP A 217 7.92 -14.64 11.88
N ASP A 218 7.58 -14.25 13.11
CA ASP A 218 6.19 -14.09 13.54
C ASP A 218 5.46 -12.99 12.73
N ALA A 219 6.17 -11.90 12.41
CA ALA A 219 5.62 -10.79 11.64
C ALA A 219 5.42 -11.20 10.18
N VAL A 220 6.38 -11.93 9.60
CA VAL A 220 6.30 -12.48 8.24
C VAL A 220 5.17 -13.50 8.14
N ALA A 221 5.06 -14.41 9.11
CA ALA A 221 3.97 -15.38 9.18
C ALA A 221 2.60 -14.69 9.31
N MET A 222 2.50 -13.57 10.04
CA MET A 222 1.29 -12.76 10.05
C MET A 222 1.00 -12.12 8.70
N ALA A 223 2.01 -11.56 8.03
CA ALA A 223 1.86 -10.96 6.70
C ALA A 223 1.37 -12.01 5.67
N GLY A 224 1.96 -13.20 5.64
CA GLY A 224 1.50 -14.29 4.76
C GLY A 224 0.06 -14.74 5.08
N ARG A 225 -0.36 -14.71 6.36
CA ARG A 225 -1.76 -14.98 6.75
C ARG A 225 -2.71 -13.88 6.28
N VAL A 226 -2.31 -12.62 6.37
CA VAL A 226 -3.06 -11.48 5.82
C VAL A 226 -3.34 -11.72 4.34
N GLN A 227 -2.30 -11.96 3.56
CA GLN A 227 -2.41 -12.19 2.13
C GLN A 227 -3.32 -13.38 1.80
N LYS A 228 -3.16 -14.52 2.49
CA LYS A 228 -3.99 -15.71 2.28
C LYS A 228 -5.47 -15.46 2.56
N VAL A 229 -5.78 -14.67 3.58
CA VAL A 229 -7.18 -14.36 3.96
C VAL A 229 -7.81 -13.32 3.03
N LEU A 230 -7.04 -12.35 2.57
CA LEU A 230 -7.52 -11.36 1.60
C LEU A 230 -7.63 -11.93 0.18
N GLY A 231 -6.78 -12.89 -0.19
CA GLY A 231 -6.87 -13.58 -1.48
C GLY A 231 -8.08 -14.50 -1.65
N GLN A 232 -8.90 -14.70 -0.60
CA GLN A 232 -10.17 -15.43 -0.72
C GLN A 232 -11.23 -14.54 -1.40
N PRO A 233 -12.11 -15.09 -2.27
CA PRO A 233 -13.15 -14.30 -2.92
C PRO A 233 -14.07 -13.58 -1.92
N PHE A 234 -14.45 -12.35 -2.21
CA PHE A 234 -15.40 -11.53 -1.46
C PHE A 234 -16.76 -11.55 -2.12
N ASP A 235 -17.79 -11.89 -1.35
CA ASP A 235 -19.16 -11.93 -1.84
C ASP A 235 -19.79 -10.54 -1.74
N LEU A 236 -19.87 -9.87 -2.88
CA LEU A 236 -20.58 -8.60 -3.02
C LEU A 236 -21.97 -8.87 -3.63
N PRO A 237 -22.94 -7.94 -3.51
CA PRO A 237 -24.27 -8.13 -4.08
C PRO A 237 -24.20 -8.50 -5.57
N GLY A 238 -24.53 -9.75 -5.90
CA GLY A 238 -24.60 -10.25 -7.28
C GLY A 238 -23.30 -10.77 -7.90
N LYS A 239 -22.15 -10.77 -7.20
CA LYS A 239 -20.88 -11.32 -7.73
C LYS A 239 -19.84 -11.65 -6.66
N SER A 240 -18.86 -12.48 -7.01
CA SER A 240 -17.70 -12.78 -6.16
C SER A 240 -16.43 -12.15 -6.76
N ILE A 241 -15.70 -11.36 -5.97
CA ILE A 241 -14.49 -10.64 -6.42
C ILE A 241 -13.28 -11.11 -5.63
N SER A 242 -12.17 -11.40 -6.31
CA SER A 242 -10.87 -11.66 -5.67
C SER A 242 -9.97 -10.44 -5.78
N ILE A 243 -9.26 -10.12 -4.70
CA ILE A 243 -8.36 -8.97 -4.61
C ILE A 243 -7.02 -9.40 -4.00
N GLY A 244 -5.92 -8.89 -4.57
CA GLY A 244 -4.57 -9.04 -4.02
C GLY A 244 -4.32 -8.06 -2.87
N SER A 245 -3.25 -8.29 -2.11
CA SER A 245 -2.80 -7.30 -1.14
C SER A 245 -1.29 -7.20 -1.10
N SER A 246 -0.80 -5.97 -1.06
CA SER A 246 0.60 -5.64 -0.86
C SER A 246 0.84 -5.31 0.61
N VAL A 247 1.78 -6.02 1.26
CA VAL A 247 1.99 -5.91 2.71
C VAL A 247 3.43 -5.51 3.03
N GLY A 248 3.60 -4.39 3.73
CA GLY A 248 4.88 -3.92 4.23
C GLY A 248 5.05 -4.18 5.72
N VAL A 249 6.19 -4.74 6.12
CA VAL A 249 6.47 -5.12 7.50
C VAL A 249 7.59 -4.24 8.07
N ALA A 250 7.35 -3.58 9.20
CA ALA A 250 8.39 -2.93 10.00
C ALA A 250 8.37 -3.43 11.45
N ILE A 251 9.55 -3.55 12.07
CA ILE A 251 9.72 -4.10 13.41
C ILE A 251 10.54 -3.12 14.23
N TYR A 252 10.07 -2.80 15.42
CA TYR A 252 10.79 -2.02 16.41
C TYR A 252 11.43 -2.95 17.45
N PRO A 253 12.70 -2.73 17.83
CA PRO A 253 13.56 -1.58 17.49
C PRO A 253 14.39 -1.70 16.20
N ASP A 254 14.33 -2.82 15.48
CA ASP A 254 15.28 -3.14 14.39
C ASP A 254 15.23 -2.17 13.20
N HIS A 255 14.05 -1.66 12.86
CA HIS A 255 13.80 -0.86 11.65
C HIS A 255 13.75 0.66 11.93
N GLY A 256 14.32 1.09 13.05
CA GLY A 256 14.59 2.48 13.39
C GLY A 256 13.73 3.05 14.50
N GLN A 257 13.80 4.37 14.67
CA GLN A 257 13.13 5.12 15.73
C GLN A 257 11.61 5.12 15.57
N LYS A 258 10.90 5.32 16.69
CA LYS A 258 9.44 5.35 16.80
C LYS A 258 8.76 6.17 15.71
N GLU A 259 9.27 7.36 15.43
CA GLU A 259 8.68 8.33 14.50
C GLU A 259 8.77 7.85 13.04
N LYS A 260 9.69 6.92 12.75
CA LYS A 260 9.96 6.42 11.39
C LYS A 260 9.35 5.06 11.13
N LEU A 261 8.78 4.37 12.12
CA LEU A 261 8.30 2.99 11.97
C LEU A 261 7.10 2.89 11.02
N MET A 262 6.15 3.83 11.10
CA MET A 262 5.02 3.91 10.16
C MET A 262 5.51 4.11 8.73
N ALA A 263 6.44 5.05 8.51
CA ALA A 263 7.01 5.34 7.20
C ALA A 263 7.86 4.18 6.66
N ALA A 264 8.53 3.43 7.54
CA ALA A 264 9.28 2.24 7.17
C ALA A 264 8.36 1.11 6.67
N ALA A 265 7.23 0.88 7.34
CA ALA A 265 6.26 -0.13 6.93
C ALA A 265 5.56 0.26 5.62
N ASP A 266 5.18 1.53 5.47
CA ASP A 266 4.61 2.08 4.24
C ASP A 266 5.57 1.91 3.04
N LEU A 267 6.84 2.28 3.22
CA LEU A 267 7.87 2.09 2.21
C LEU A 267 8.10 0.62 1.82
N ALA A 268 8.06 -0.27 2.79
CA ALA A 268 8.14 -1.71 2.53
C ALA A 268 6.91 -2.20 1.74
N MET A 269 5.71 -1.73 2.09
CA MET A 269 4.47 -2.06 1.38
C MET A 269 4.54 -1.59 -0.07
N TYR A 270 4.97 -0.36 -0.28
CA TYR A 270 5.16 0.19 -1.62
C TYR A 270 6.18 -0.63 -2.44
N THR A 271 7.24 -1.12 -1.80
CA THR A 271 8.22 -2.01 -2.44
C THR A 271 7.58 -3.35 -2.85
N ALA A 272 6.73 -3.94 -2.01
CA ALA A 272 5.96 -5.13 -2.34
C ALA A 272 5.00 -4.90 -3.52
N LYS A 273 4.29 -3.76 -3.51
CA LYS A 273 3.40 -3.34 -4.59
C LYS A 273 4.14 -3.20 -5.92
N ARG A 274 5.37 -2.68 -5.89
CA ARG A 274 6.24 -2.57 -7.07
C ARG A 274 6.79 -3.90 -7.59
N ALA A 275 6.91 -4.92 -6.74
CA ALA A 275 7.43 -6.23 -7.13
C ALA A 275 6.39 -7.11 -7.87
N GLY A 276 5.25 -6.52 -8.29
CA GLY A 276 4.16 -7.22 -8.96
C GLY A 276 2.86 -7.27 -8.17
N GLY A 277 2.79 -6.61 -7.00
CA GLY A 277 1.64 -6.68 -6.10
C GLY A 277 1.50 -8.05 -5.47
N ASN A 278 0.44 -8.25 -4.68
CA ASN A 278 0.09 -9.50 -4.01
C ASN A 278 1.27 -10.18 -3.29
N SER A 279 2.16 -9.38 -2.71
CA SER A 279 3.39 -9.84 -2.06
C SER A 279 3.58 -9.13 -0.71
N CYS A 280 4.53 -9.63 0.10
CA CYS A 280 4.94 -8.94 1.31
C CYS A 280 6.43 -8.62 1.26
N ALA A 281 6.81 -7.50 1.87
CA ALA A 281 8.21 -7.09 1.99
C ALA A 281 8.50 -6.59 3.40
N ILE A 282 9.64 -6.99 3.93
CA ILE A 282 10.17 -6.50 5.21
C ILE A 282 11.03 -5.30 4.93
N PHE A 283 10.84 -4.24 5.71
CA PHE A 283 11.65 -3.03 5.59
C PHE A 283 13.14 -3.34 5.70
N LYS A 284 13.90 -2.85 4.73
CA LYS A 284 15.37 -2.83 4.74
C LYS A 284 15.82 -1.41 4.49
N GLU A 285 16.92 -0.98 5.11
CA GLU A 285 17.42 0.40 4.92
C GLU A 285 17.77 0.71 3.46
N SER A 286 18.09 -0.31 2.65
CA SER A 286 18.25 -0.18 1.20
C SER A 286 17.01 0.40 0.51
N MET A 287 15.80 0.08 0.98
CA MET A 287 14.55 0.56 0.39
C MET A 287 14.40 2.09 0.49
N ARG A 288 14.97 2.74 1.52
CA ARG A 288 14.95 4.21 1.62
C ARG A 288 15.80 4.86 0.54
N LYS A 289 16.95 4.25 0.24
CA LYS A 289 17.84 4.72 -0.84
C LYS A 289 17.15 4.57 -2.18
N ASP A 290 16.42 3.47 -2.38
CA ASP A 290 15.74 3.18 -3.65
C ASP A 290 14.65 4.22 -3.97
N VAL A 291 13.88 4.71 -3.00
CA VAL A 291 12.82 5.71 -3.24
C VAL A 291 13.37 7.11 -3.51
N ALA A 292 14.40 7.56 -2.79
CA ALA A 292 15.06 8.83 -3.09
C ALA A 292 15.69 8.81 -4.49
N VAL A 293 16.35 7.72 -4.85
CA VAL A 293 16.91 7.51 -6.20
C VAL A 293 15.81 7.52 -7.27
N GLN A 294 14.65 6.92 -7.01
CA GLN A 294 13.53 6.92 -7.97
C GLN A 294 12.98 8.32 -8.25
N PHE A 295 12.83 9.16 -7.22
CA PHE A 295 12.37 10.54 -7.40
C PHE A 295 13.39 11.36 -8.21
N ASP A 296 14.68 11.22 -7.89
CA ASP A 296 15.75 11.84 -8.66
C ASP A 296 15.75 11.36 -10.13
N LEU A 297 15.57 10.06 -10.36
CA LEU A 297 15.49 9.48 -11.70
C LEU A 297 14.25 9.98 -12.46
N GLN A 298 13.10 10.17 -11.81
CA GLN A 298 11.93 10.74 -12.48
C GLN A 298 12.21 12.15 -13.02
N GLN A 299 12.77 13.03 -12.19
CA GLN A 299 13.10 14.40 -12.60
C GLN A 299 14.17 14.40 -13.69
N ALA A 300 15.16 13.51 -13.58
CA ALA A 300 16.21 13.37 -14.57
C ALA A 300 15.70 12.81 -15.91
N LEU A 301 14.76 11.86 -15.90
CA LEU A 301 14.23 11.23 -17.13
C LEU A 301 13.49 12.24 -18.02
N ARG A 302 12.74 13.18 -17.43
CA ARG A 302 12.14 14.30 -18.18
C ARG A 302 13.18 15.16 -18.88
N ARG A 303 14.34 15.37 -18.24
CA ARG A 303 15.45 16.13 -18.85
C ARG A 303 16.22 15.29 -19.86
N ALA A 304 16.22 13.97 -19.71
CA ALA A 304 17.03 13.06 -20.53
C ALA A 304 16.69 13.14 -22.02
N VAL A 305 15.40 13.24 -22.35
CA VAL A 305 14.90 13.40 -23.73
C VAL A 305 15.47 14.69 -24.34
N ALA A 306 15.35 15.82 -23.63
CA ALA A 306 15.85 17.11 -24.10
C ALA A 306 17.38 17.25 -24.08
N SER A 307 18.08 16.48 -23.23
CA SER A 307 19.51 16.65 -22.95
C SER A 307 20.41 15.61 -23.64
N GLN A 308 19.92 14.93 -24.68
CA GLN A 308 20.68 13.91 -25.44
C GLN A 308 21.28 12.80 -24.56
N GLN A 309 20.59 12.41 -23.49
CA GLN A 309 21.05 11.36 -22.57
C GLN A 309 20.56 9.97 -22.96
N LEU A 310 19.60 9.88 -23.88
CA LEU A 310 19.16 8.62 -24.45
C LEU A 310 20.10 8.22 -25.59
N VAL A 311 20.43 6.93 -25.66
CA VAL A 311 21.26 6.34 -26.71
C VAL A 311 20.67 5.00 -27.14
N LEU A 312 20.83 4.63 -28.41
CA LEU A 312 20.42 3.32 -28.90
C LEU A 312 21.59 2.35 -28.93
N PHE A 313 21.36 1.18 -28.35
CA PHE A 313 22.20 0.01 -28.52
C PHE A 313 21.49 -0.95 -29.47
N TYR A 314 22.24 -1.77 -30.19
CA TYR A 314 21.74 -2.67 -31.21
C TYR A 314 22.16 -4.08 -30.87
N GLN A 315 21.20 -5.01 -30.87
CA GLN A 315 21.48 -6.44 -30.73
C GLN A 315 21.22 -7.14 -32.06
N PRO A 316 22.18 -7.89 -32.63
CA PRO A 316 21.98 -8.56 -33.90
C PRO A 316 21.06 -9.77 -33.78
N LYS A 317 20.21 -9.94 -34.79
CA LYS A 317 19.44 -11.16 -35.07
C LYS A 317 20.14 -11.91 -36.21
N ILE A 318 20.42 -13.19 -35.96
CA ILE A 318 21.25 -14.03 -36.83
C ILE A 318 20.34 -15.00 -37.57
N ASP A 319 20.47 -15.07 -38.90
CA ASP A 319 19.78 -16.06 -39.71
C ASP A 319 20.24 -17.47 -39.31
N ALA A 320 19.30 -18.32 -38.89
CA ALA A 320 19.61 -19.61 -38.29
C ALA A 320 20.32 -20.56 -39.25
N ARG A 321 20.10 -20.42 -40.56
CA ARG A 321 20.68 -21.30 -41.59
C ARG A 321 22.08 -20.84 -42.00
N THR A 322 22.22 -19.55 -42.27
CA THR A 322 23.46 -18.97 -42.83
C THR A 322 24.43 -18.50 -41.75
N GLY A 323 23.97 -18.27 -40.53
CA GLY A 323 24.79 -17.72 -39.44
C GLY A 323 25.16 -16.25 -39.64
N ARG A 324 24.48 -15.52 -40.54
CA ARG A 324 24.76 -14.12 -40.86
C ARG A 324 23.80 -13.17 -40.14
N ILE A 325 24.22 -11.93 -39.88
CA ILE A 325 23.28 -10.91 -39.40
C ILE A 325 22.23 -10.65 -40.49
N ARG A 326 20.97 -10.69 -40.09
CA ARG A 326 19.82 -10.41 -40.95
C ARG A 326 19.14 -9.10 -40.59
N SER A 327 19.06 -8.81 -39.30
CA SER A 327 18.42 -7.62 -38.74
C SER A 327 19.02 -7.29 -37.37
N VAL A 328 18.66 -6.16 -36.79
CA VAL A 328 19.08 -5.76 -35.44
C VAL A 328 17.89 -5.25 -34.65
N GLU A 329 17.87 -5.50 -33.34
CA GLU A 329 16.92 -4.87 -32.43
C GLU A 329 17.52 -3.61 -31.81
N ALA A 330 16.82 -2.48 -31.94
CA ALA A 330 17.16 -1.21 -31.31
C ALA A 330 16.65 -1.19 -29.88
N LEU A 331 17.60 -1.12 -28.95
CA LEU A 331 17.39 -1.18 -27.52
C LEU A 331 17.84 0.13 -26.88
N VAL A 332 16.87 0.93 -26.44
CA VAL A 332 17.14 2.21 -25.77
C VAL A 332 17.98 2.00 -24.51
N ARG A 333 18.88 2.93 -24.22
CA ARG A 333 19.65 3.01 -22.99
C ARG A 333 19.67 4.46 -22.53
N TRP A 334 19.73 4.65 -21.22
CA TRP A 334 19.81 5.99 -20.65
C TRP A 334 21.18 6.22 -20.05
N ASN A 335 22.00 7.04 -20.69
CA ASN A 335 23.30 7.45 -20.20
C ASN A 335 23.15 8.61 -19.21
N HIS A 336 22.99 8.27 -17.93
CA HIS A 336 22.80 9.23 -16.86
C HIS A 336 24.15 9.77 -16.34
N PRO A 337 24.34 11.10 -16.21
CA PRO A 337 25.63 11.70 -15.82
C PRO A 337 26.22 11.17 -14.50
N ARG A 338 25.35 10.85 -13.52
CA ARG A 338 25.75 10.33 -12.20
C ARG A 338 25.74 8.80 -12.08
N PHE A 339 24.84 8.13 -12.80
CA PHE A 339 24.57 6.70 -12.59
C PHE A 339 25.09 5.82 -13.74
N GLY A 340 25.69 6.44 -14.76
CA GLY A 340 26.14 5.74 -15.95
C GLY A 340 24.96 5.22 -16.78
N LEU A 341 25.18 4.07 -17.43
CA LEU A 341 24.20 3.48 -18.33
C LEU A 341 23.09 2.77 -17.53
N ILE A 342 21.88 3.34 -17.55
CA ILE A 342 20.70 2.79 -16.88
C ILE A 342 19.93 1.88 -17.83
N SER A 343 19.57 0.69 -17.34
CA SER A 343 18.79 -0.31 -18.07
C SER A 343 17.34 0.12 -18.30
N PRO A 344 16.72 -0.21 -19.46
CA PRO A 344 15.29 -0.01 -19.72
C PRO A 344 14.38 -0.59 -18.65
N ARG A 345 14.76 -1.72 -18.04
CA ARG A 345 13.99 -2.35 -16.96
C ARG A 345 13.77 -1.43 -15.75
N VAL A 346 14.62 -0.41 -15.59
CA VAL A 346 14.52 0.57 -14.51
C VAL A 346 13.68 1.77 -14.90
N PHE A 347 13.90 2.34 -16.09
CA PHE A 347 13.30 3.63 -16.46
C PHE A 347 12.05 3.55 -17.35
N ILE A 348 11.83 2.46 -18.10
CA ILE A 348 10.61 2.30 -18.91
C ILE A 348 9.35 2.24 -18.03
N PRO A 349 9.30 1.48 -16.91
CA PRO A 349 8.15 1.50 -16.02
C PRO A 349 7.88 2.88 -15.38
N LEU A 350 8.95 3.69 -15.21
CA LEU A 350 8.82 5.08 -14.76
C LEU A 350 8.23 5.95 -15.89
N ALA A 351 8.71 5.78 -17.11
CA ALA A 351 8.24 6.52 -18.28
C ALA A 351 6.74 6.29 -18.53
N GLU A 352 6.29 5.03 -18.49
CA GLU A 352 4.87 4.67 -18.69
C GLU A 352 3.98 5.30 -17.62
N ARG A 353 4.36 5.14 -16.34
CA ARG A 353 3.58 5.66 -15.20
C ARG A 353 3.40 7.18 -15.26
N PHE A 354 4.41 7.89 -15.74
CA PHE A 354 4.42 9.36 -15.76
C PHE A 354 4.12 9.95 -17.14
N GLY A 355 3.70 9.13 -18.11
CA GLY A 355 3.31 9.57 -19.45
C GLY A 355 4.47 10.05 -20.33
N LEU A 356 5.70 9.69 -20.02
CA LEU A 356 6.91 10.04 -20.80
C LEU A 356 7.24 9.01 -21.87
N ILE A 357 6.55 7.86 -21.89
CA ILE A 357 6.87 6.76 -22.82
C ILE A 357 6.70 7.18 -24.29
N SER A 358 5.72 8.04 -24.60
CA SER A 358 5.54 8.57 -25.95
C SER A 358 6.70 9.45 -26.40
N GLU A 359 7.16 10.38 -25.57
CA GLU A 359 8.31 11.24 -25.89
C GLU A 359 9.60 10.43 -26.10
N ILE A 360 9.80 9.38 -25.30
CA ILE A 360 10.93 8.46 -25.45
C ILE A 360 10.77 7.65 -26.74
N GLY A 361 9.58 7.13 -27.00
CA GLY A 361 9.28 6.34 -28.19
C GLY A 361 9.47 7.14 -29.48
N ASP A 362 9.00 8.38 -29.52
CA ASP A 362 9.18 9.31 -30.65
C ASP A 362 10.68 9.57 -30.91
N TRP A 363 11.46 9.75 -29.85
CA TRP A 363 12.91 9.90 -29.94
C TRP A 363 13.58 8.61 -30.44
N VAL A 364 13.17 7.44 -29.94
CA VAL A 364 13.70 6.12 -30.37
C VAL A 364 13.44 5.90 -31.86
N ILE A 365 12.22 6.19 -32.34
CA ILE A 365 11.85 6.04 -33.75
C ILE A 365 12.71 6.95 -34.63
N ASP A 366 12.83 8.24 -34.28
CA ASP A 366 13.63 9.19 -35.06
C ASP A 366 15.11 8.80 -35.11
N GLU A 367 15.69 8.44 -33.96
CA GLU A 367 17.11 8.05 -33.87
C GLU A 367 17.38 6.72 -34.60
N ALA A 368 16.46 5.75 -34.53
CA ALA A 368 16.56 4.51 -35.30
C ALA A 368 16.48 4.78 -36.81
N CYS A 369 15.59 5.67 -37.25
CA CYS A 369 15.51 6.09 -38.65
C CYS A 369 16.79 6.79 -39.11
N ARG A 370 17.31 7.72 -38.31
CA ARG A 370 18.57 8.43 -38.55
C ARG A 370 19.74 7.46 -38.71
N GLN A 371 19.85 6.49 -37.80
CA GLN A 371 20.91 5.48 -37.85
C GLN A 371 20.75 4.54 -39.05
N THR A 372 19.52 4.16 -39.41
CA THR A 372 19.22 3.34 -40.59
C THR A 372 19.62 4.05 -41.88
N ALA A 373 19.34 5.36 -41.99
CA ALA A 373 19.80 6.19 -43.11
C ALA A 373 21.33 6.29 -43.18
N GLN A 374 22.00 6.33 -42.02
CA GLN A 374 23.46 6.31 -41.96
C GLN A 374 24.04 4.98 -42.47
N TRP A 375 23.48 3.83 -42.08
CA TRP A 375 23.90 2.52 -42.60
C TRP A 375 23.63 2.40 -44.10
N THR A 376 22.48 2.90 -44.56
CA THR A 376 22.13 2.90 -45.99
C THR A 376 23.11 3.71 -46.83
N ARG A 377 23.55 4.89 -46.35
CA ARG A 377 24.60 5.70 -46.99
C ARG A 377 25.97 5.00 -47.05
N GLN A 378 26.24 4.11 -46.09
CA GLN A 378 27.42 3.24 -46.09
C GLN A 378 27.22 1.98 -46.97
N ARG A 379 26.16 1.92 -47.79
CA ARG A 379 25.78 0.78 -48.63
C ARG A 379 25.50 -0.49 -47.84
N ARG A 380 25.05 -0.36 -46.60
CA ARG A 380 24.63 -1.47 -45.74
C ARG A 380 23.11 -1.45 -45.62
N PHE A 381 22.47 -2.46 -46.18
CA PHE A 381 21.05 -2.69 -45.92
C PHE A 381 20.90 -3.41 -44.59
N MET A 382 20.16 -2.80 -43.67
CA MET A 382 19.88 -3.36 -42.36
C MET A 382 18.44 -3.09 -41.99
N ARG A 383 17.79 -4.13 -41.47
CA ARG A 383 16.47 -4.05 -40.85
C ARG A 383 16.64 -3.76 -39.36
N VAL A 384 15.86 -2.82 -38.85
CA VAL A 384 15.91 -2.35 -37.47
C VAL A 384 14.58 -2.59 -36.82
N SER A 385 14.57 -3.44 -35.80
CA SER A 385 13.41 -3.71 -34.98
C SER A 385 13.31 -2.70 -33.83
N ILE A 386 12.13 -2.13 -33.63
CA ILE A 386 11.84 -1.09 -32.64
C ILE A 386 10.65 -1.54 -31.81
N ASN A 387 10.82 -1.60 -30.49
CA ASN A 387 9.74 -1.91 -29.55
C ASN A 387 8.75 -0.75 -29.45
N ILE A 388 7.46 -1.05 -29.56
CA ILE A 388 6.36 -0.10 -29.39
C ILE A 388 5.54 -0.49 -28.16
N SER A 389 5.35 0.47 -27.26
CA SER A 389 4.49 0.26 -26.09
C SER A 389 3.02 0.27 -26.47
N GLY A 390 2.17 -0.47 -25.73
CA GLY A 390 0.72 -0.42 -25.92
C GLY A 390 0.16 1.00 -25.80
N TYR A 391 0.73 1.81 -24.89
CA TYR A 391 0.33 3.21 -24.75
C TYR A 391 0.52 4.03 -26.04
N GLN A 392 1.58 3.79 -26.81
CA GLN A 392 1.81 4.48 -28.08
C GLN A 392 0.86 3.99 -29.17
N LEU A 393 0.50 2.70 -29.19
CA LEU A 393 -0.44 2.15 -30.17
C LEU A 393 -1.85 2.74 -30.03
N PHE A 394 -2.25 3.12 -28.81
CA PHE A 394 -3.50 3.85 -28.58
C PHE A 394 -3.47 5.31 -29.04
N GLN A 395 -2.31 5.85 -29.44
CA GLN A 395 -2.22 7.22 -29.92
C GLN A 395 -2.47 7.29 -31.42
N THR A 396 -3.48 8.06 -31.81
CA THR A 396 -3.91 8.24 -33.20
C THR A 396 -2.83 8.85 -34.11
N ARG A 397 -1.75 9.40 -33.55
CA ARG A 397 -0.67 10.07 -34.30
C ARG A 397 0.55 9.19 -34.59
N LEU A 398 0.63 7.98 -34.02
CA LEU A 398 1.83 7.14 -34.13
C LEU A 398 2.22 6.86 -35.60
N ALA A 399 1.26 6.40 -36.41
CA ALA A 399 1.50 6.08 -37.81
C ALA A 399 1.94 7.32 -38.61
N GLN A 400 1.28 8.45 -38.42
CA GLN A 400 1.68 9.74 -39.01
C GLN A 400 3.13 10.09 -38.64
N TYR A 401 3.50 9.98 -37.35
CA TYR A 401 4.86 10.31 -36.89
C TYR A 401 5.92 9.39 -37.52
N ILE A 402 5.64 8.09 -37.62
CA ILE A 402 6.52 7.12 -38.30
C ILE A 402 6.68 7.48 -39.78
N GLY A 403 5.59 7.81 -40.47
CA GLY A 403 5.64 8.28 -41.87
C GLY A 403 6.51 9.52 -42.03
N GLU A 404 6.32 10.53 -41.18
CA GLU A 404 7.14 11.75 -41.16
C GLU A 404 8.63 11.43 -40.90
N ALA A 405 8.96 10.50 -40.01
CA ALA A 405 10.32 10.10 -39.71
C ALA A 405 10.98 9.36 -40.90
N ILE A 406 10.24 8.45 -41.55
CA ILE A 406 10.70 7.73 -42.75
C ILE A 406 11.02 8.72 -43.86
N GLU A 407 10.13 9.68 -44.14
CA GLU A 407 10.32 10.72 -45.16
C GLU A 407 11.51 11.63 -44.83
N ARG A 408 11.61 12.08 -43.57
CA ARG A 408 12.68 12.96 -43.09
C ARG A 408 14.07 12.35 -43.31
N HIS A 409 14.21 11.05 -43.00
CA HIS A 409 15.49 10.35 -43.10
C HIS A 409 15.70 9.61 -44.43
N ARG A 410 14.68 9.59 -45.31
CA ARG A 410 14.69 8.97 -46.64
C ARG A 410 15.11 7.50 -46.60
N ILE A 411 14.56 6.75 -45.67
CA ILE A 411 14.78 5.28 -45.55
C ILE A 411 13.66 4.52 -46.25
N ARG A 412 13.89 3.25 -46.58
CA ARG A 412 12.82 2.40 -47.10
C ARG A 412 11.98 1.87 -45.92
N PRO A 413 10.63 1.91 -45.98
CA PRO A 413 9.77 1.41 -44.92
C PRO A 413 10.08 -0.04 -44.50
N GLU A 414 10.41 -0.90 -45.47
CA GLU A 414 10.80 -2.31 -45.26
C GLU A 414 12.06 -2.51 -44.39
N GLN A 415 12.80 -1.43 -44.08
CA GLN A 415 13.93 -1.45 -43.15
C GLN A 415 13.50 -1.34 -41.69
N LEU A 416 12.24 -1.00 -41.41
CA LEU A 416 11.72 -0.90 -40.05
C LEU A 416 10.83 -2.10 -39.75
N VAL A 417 11.06 -2.68 -38.57
CA VAL A 417 10.19 -3.69 -37.97
C VAL A 417 9.69 -3.13 -36.65
N PHE A 418 8.39 -3.10 -36.41
CA PHE A 418 7.84 -2.69 -35.13
C PHE A 418 7.44 -3.91 -34.31
N GLU A 419 7.98 -4.01 -33.10
CA GLU A 419 7.72 -5.10 -32.17
C GLU A 419 6.63 -4.69 -31.19
N ILE A 420 5.59 -5.52 -31.10
CA ILE A 420 4.42 -5.31 -30.25
C ILE A 420 4.24 -6.58 -29.42
N THR A 421 4.04 -6.44 -28.11
CA THR A 421 3.85 -7.62 -27.24
C THR A 421 2.57 -8.37 -27.59
N GLU A 422 2.58 -9.69 -27.38
CA GLU A 422 1.42 -10.56 -27.61
C GLU A 422 0.15 -10.01 -26.93
N SER A 423 0.25 -9.57 -25.68
CA SER A 423 -0.91 -9.06 -24.93
C SER A 423 -1.55 -7.84 -25.60
N VAL A 424 -0.73 -6.90 -26.10
CA VAL A 424 -1.23 -5.71 -26.79
C VAL A 424 -1.77 -6.05 -28.17
N ALA A 425 -1.13 -6.97 -28.88
CA ALA A 425 -1.59 -7.46 -30.18
C ALA A 425 -2.92 -8.23 -30.07
N MET A 426 -3.18 -8.87 -28.93
CA MET A 426 -4.37 -9.68 -28.70
C MET A 426 -5.56 -8.92 -28.11
N GLU A 427 -5.40 -7.64 -27.78
CA GLU A 427 -6.52 -6.77 -27.43
C GLU A 427 -7.35 -6.51 -28.70
N ASP A 428 -8.57 -7.07 -28.77
CA ASP A 428 -9.54 -6.87 -29.86
C ASP A 428 -10.13 -5.44 -29.83
N ASP A 429 -9.24 -4.46 -29.96
CA ASP A 429 -9.57 -3.04 -30.10
C ASP A 429 -9.45 -2.63 -31.57
N LYS A 430 -10.54 -2.04 -32.08
CA LYS A 430 -10.61 -1.49 -33.43
C LYS A 430 -9.55 -0.41 -33.67
N THR A 431 -9.15 0.31 -32.62
CA THR A 431 -8.13 1.35 -32.71
C THR A 431 -6.76 0.76 -33.02
N THR A 432 -6.34 -0.24 -32.25
CA THR A 432 -5.06 -0.95 -32.43
C THR A 432 -4.97 -1.59 -33.82
N MET A 433 -6.03 -2.28 -34.25
CA MET A 433 -6.07 -2.90 -35.58
C MET A 433 -5.99 -1.86 -36.71
N ALA A 434 -6.62 -0.69 -36.55
CA ALA A 434 -6.55 0.38 -37.55
C ALA A 434 -5.13 0.96 -37.66
N VAL A 435 -4.46 1.19 -36.52
CA VAL A 435 -3.07 1.68 -36.51
C VAL A 435 -2.14 0.66 -37.14
N ILE A 436 -2.25 -0.62 -36.80
CA ILE A 436 -1.43 -1.70 -37.39
C ILE A 436 -1.67 -1.80 -38.91
N ALA A 437 -2.92 -1.67 -39.36
CA ALA A 437 -3.25 -1.63 -40.79
C ALA A 437 -2.63 -0.43 -41.50
N GLU A 438 -2.59 0.74 -40.85
CA GLU A 438 -1.92 1.94 -41.39
C GLU A 438 -0.40 1.75 -41.48
N LEU A 439 0.22 1.16 -40.44
CA LEU A 439 1.64 0.82 -40.43
C LEU A 439 1.99 -0.17 -41.56
N THR A 440 1.30 -1.30 -41.64
CA THR A 440 1.52 -2.30 -42.71
C THR A 440 1.26 -1.71 -44.10
N GLY A 441 0.26 -0.83 -44.24
CA GLY A 441 -0.02 -0.08 -45.47
C GLY A 441 1.11 0.87 -45.90
N MET A 442 1.92 1.38 -44.97
CA MET A 442 3.15 2.13 -45.28
C MET A 442 4.31 1.24 -45.72
N GLY A 443 4.20 -0.08 -45.55
CA GLY A 443 5.24 -1.06 -45.90
C GLY A 443 6.28 -1.29 -44.81
N VAL A 444 6.02 -0.88 -43.56
CA VAL A 444 6.82 -1.31 -42.41
C VAL A 444 6.40 -2.72 -41.98
N GLN A 445 7.33 -3.47 -41.38
CA GLN A 445 7.06 -4.83 -40.92
C GLN A 445 6.55 -4.84 -39.48
N ILE A 446 5.74 -5.83 -39.13
CA ILE A 446 5.22 -6.02 -37.78
C ILE A 446 5.72 -7.34 -37.19
N SER A 447 6.21 -7.26 -35.96
CA SER A 447 6.68 -8.40 -35.17
C SER A 447 5.86 -8.53 -33.91
N ILE A 448 5.48 -9.76 -33.56
CA ILE A 448 4.81 -10.05 -32.28
C ILE A 448 5.83 -10.56 -31.29
N ASP A 449 6.00 -9.83 -30.20
CA ASP A 449 6.96 -10.10 -29.13
C ASP A 449 6.33 -10.90 -27.97
N ASP A 450 7.18 -11.54 -27.17
CA ASP A 450 6.81 -12.37 -26.01
C ASP A 450 5.80 -13.51 -26.31
N PHE A 451 5.81 -14.05 -27.53
CA PHE A 451 4.78 -14.99 -27.99
C PHE A 451 4.80 -16.32 -27.23
N GLY A 452 3.62 -16.75 -26.79
CA GLY A 452 3.38 -17.98 -26.04
C GLY A 452 3.27 -17.77 -24.52
N THR A 453 3.48 -16.55 -24.04
CA THR A 453 3.33 -16.20 -22.61
C THR A 453 1.90 -15.82 -22.24
N GLY A 454 1.06 -15.49 -23.24
CA GLY A 454 -0.34 -15.10 -23.08
C GLY A 454 -1.36 -16.07 -23.69
N TYR A 455 -2.61 -15.60 -23.77
CA TYR A 455 -3.70 -16.30 -24.47
C TYR A 455 -3.80 -15.78 -25.90
N SER A 456 -3.16 -16.47 -26.85
CA SER A 456 -3.25 -16.12 -28.27
C SER A 456 -4.58 -16.54 -28.91
N SER A 457 -5.28 -15.59 -29.53
CA SER A 457 -6.33 -15.88 -30.51
C SER A 457 -5.70 -16.05 -31.88
N LEU A 458 -5.62 -17.29 -32.38
CA LEU A 458 -5.08 -17.57 -33.72
C LEU A 458 -5.83 -16.83 -34.84
N ALA A 459 -7.12 -16.56 -34.62
CA ALA A 459 -7.93 -15.78 -35.54
C ALA A 459 -7.46 -14.32 -35.62
N LEU A 460 -7.13 -13.73 -34.47
CA LEU A 460 -6.63 -12.35 -34.39
C LEU A 460 -5.20 -12.25 -34.94
N LEU A 461 -4.35 -13.23 -34.61
CA LEU A 461 -3.00 -13.36 -35.18
C LEU A 461 -3.00 -13.32 -36.71
N ARG A 462 -3.94 -14.03 -37.35
CA ARG A 462 -4.10 -14.04 -38.80
C ARG A 462 -4.60 -12.71 -39.38
N GLN A 463 -5.36 -11.93 -38.61
CA GLN A 463 -5.91 -10.65 -39.05
C GLN A 463 -4.91 -9.49 -38.92
N LEU A 464 -3.95 -9.59 -38.01
CA LEU A 464 -2.98 -8.53 -37.73
C LEU A 464 -2.05 -8.19 -38.91
N GLY A 465 -1.84 -9.13 -39.83
CA GLY A 465 -0.88 -8.96 -40.93
C GLY A 465 0.56 -8.86 -40.43
N ALA A 466 0.90 -9.58 -39.36
CA ALA A 466 2.27 -9.66 -38.85
C ALA A 466 3.20 -10.38 -39.85
N ASP A 467 4.50 -10.06 -39.80
CA ASP A 467 5.54 -10.68 -40.62
C ASP A 467 6.37 -11.70 -39.82
N GLU A 468 6.50 -11.47 -38.51
CA GLU A 468 7.34 -12.29 -37.65
C GLU A 468 6.78 -12.43 -36.24
N VAL A 469 7.19 -13.52 -35.58
CA VAL A 469 6.86 -13.85 -34.19
C VAL A 469 8.16 -14.14 -33.45
N LYS A 470 8.33 -13.53 -32.28
CA LYS A 470 9.45 -13.74 -31.38
C LYS A 470 9.03 -14.68 -30.24
N ILE A 471 9.73 -15.80 -30.13
CA ILE A 471 9.55 -16.78 -29.05
C ILE A 471 10.27 -16.25 -27.82
N ASP A 472 9.53 -16.04 -26.73
CA ASP A 472 10.10 -15.54 -25.47
C ASP A 472 11.22 -16.46 -24.95
N ARG A 473 12.22 -15.81 -24.34
CA ARG A 473 13.40 -16.48 -23.76
C ARG A 473 13.05 -17.53 -22.71
N SER A 474 11.88 -17.46 -22.05
CA SER A 474 11.47 -18.46 -21.05
C SER A 474 11.27 -19.84 -21.65
N PHE A 475 10.82 -19.93 -22.92
CA PHE A 475 10.70 -21.18 -23.66
C PHE A 475 12.04 -21.67 -24.20
N VAL A 476 12.90 -20.74 -24.62
CA VAL A 476 14.23 -21.06 -25.18
C VAL A 476 15.20 -21.58 -24.11
N ARG A 477 15.13 -21.07 -22.87
CA ARG A 477 16.07 -21.40 -21.79
C ARG A 477 16.26 -22.90 -21.59
N ASP A 478 15.17 -23.66 -21.59
CA ASP A 478 15.18 -25.09 -21.26
C ASP A 478 15.08 -26.00 -22.51
N VAL A 479 15.05 -25.44 -23.73
CA VAL A 479 14.75 -26.16 -25.00
C VAL A 479 15.75 -27.29 -25.33
N ALA A 480 17.00 -27.12 -24.91
CA ALA A 480 18.05 -28.11 -25.13
C ALA A 480 17.94 -29.31 -24.17
N ILE A 481 17.36 -29.11 -22.99
CA ILE A 481 17.43 -30.08 -21.87
C ILE A 481 16.10 -30.80 -21.67
N LYS A 482 14.97 -30.10 -21.80
CA LYS A 482 13.65 -30.66 -21.51
C LYS A 482 12.84 -30.91 -22.78
N SER A 483 12.25 -32.10 -22.88
CA SER A 483 11.46 -32.53 -24.04
C SER A 483 10.12 -31.80 -24.18
N ASP A 484 9.50 -31.43 -23.05
CA ASP A 484 8.26 -30.64 -23.03
C ASP A 484 8.49 -29.22 -23.57
N ALA A 485 9.53 -28.53 -23.10
CA ALA A 485 9.92 -27.22 -23.62
C ALA A 485 10.22 -27.27 -25.12
N ARG A 486 10.91 -28.32 -25.58
CA ARG A 486 11.18 -28.55 -27.01
C ARG A 486 9.90 -28.77 -27.82
N ALA A 487 8.96 -29.54 -27.31
CA ALA A 487 7.68 -29.79 -27.98
C ALA A 487 6.83 -28.52 -28.11
N VAL A 488 6.83 -27.66 -27.09
CA VAL A 488 6.15 -26.35 -27.16
C VAL A 488 6.77 -25.46 -28.23
N VAL A 489 8.10 -25.35 -28.27
CA VAL A 489 8.79 -24.55 -29.30
C VAL A 489 8.54 -25.11 -30.70
N ASP A 490 8.61 -26.43 -30.91
CA ASP A 490 8.28 -27.08 -32.19
C ASP A 490 6.84 -26.76 -32.65
N ALA A 491 5.88 -26.81 -31.73
CA ALA A 491 4.48 -26.46 -32.02
C ALA A 491 4.33 -24.99 -32.43
N ILE A 492 5.00 -24.07 -31.72
CA ILE A 492 4.99 -22.63 -32.05
C ILE A 492 5.61 -22.40 -33.43
N VAL A 493 6.76 -23.01 -33.74
CA VAL A 493 7.43 -22.85 -35.04
C VAL A 493 6.52 -23.33 -36.17
N ARG A 494 5.94 -24.53 -36.04
CA ARG A 494 5.02 -25.08 -37.05
C ARG A 494 3.79 -24.21 -37.26
N LEU A 495 3.22 -23.69 -36.18
CA LEU A 495 2.07 -22.79 -36.24
C LEU A 495 2.41 -21.49 -36.97
N ALA A 496 3.52 -20.84 -36.61
CA ALA A 496 3.97 -19.61 -37.23
C ALA A 496 4.20 -19.80 -38.74
N HIS A 497 4.88 -20.88 -39.13
CA HIS A 497 5.09 -21.20 -40.55
C HIS A 497 3.79 -21.52 -41.29
N ALA A 498 2.82 -22.16 -40.64
CA ALA A 498 1.50 -22.39 -41.22
C ALA A 498 0.70 -21.09 -41.46
N LEU A 499 1.06 -20.01 -40.75
CA LEU A 499 0.54 -18.66 -40.93
C LEU A 499 1.45 -17.77 -41.79
N GLU A 500 2.48 -18.36 -42.41
CA GLU A 500 3.48 -17.67 -43.24
C GLU A 500 4.30 -16.62 -42.48
N LEU A 501 4.40 -16.76 -41.15
CA LEU A 501 5.17 -15.89 -40.26
C LEU A 501 6.59 -16.42 -40.10
N ARG A 502 7.57 -15.51 -40.05
CA ARG A 502 8.95 -15.85 -39.67
C ARG A 502 9.07 -16.04 -38.17
N VAL A 503 9.96 -16.92 -37.74
CA VAL A 503 10.17 -17.19 -36.31
C VAL A 503 11.54 -16.72 -35.85
N VAL A 504 11.53 -15.85 -34.84
CA VAL A 504 12.73 -15.39 -34.14
C VAL A 504 12.77 -16.05 -32.77
N ALA A 505 13.86 -16.73 -32.41
CA ALA A 505 14.02 -17.28 -31.07
C ALA A 505 14.93 -16.38 -30.21
N GLU A 506 14.42 -15.92 -29.07
CA GLU A 506 15.15 -15.02 -28.19
C GLU A 506 15.91 -15.71 -27.05
N GLY A 507 16.92 -15.00 -26.53
CA GLY A 507 17.62 -15.44 -25.33
C GLY A 507 18.49 -16.66 -25.53
N VAL A 508 18.99 -16.91 -26.75
CA VAL A 508 19.96 -17.97 -27.02
C VAL A 508 21.27 -17.65 -26.30
N THR A 509 21.69 -18.53 -25.39
CA THR A 509 22.87 -18.36 -24.51
C THR A 509 23.97 -19.39 -24.74
N ASP A 510 23.67 -20.50 -25.41
CA ASP A 510 24.65 -21.54 -25.72
C ASP A 510 24.43 -22.19 -27.10
N GLN A 511 25.44 -22.97 -27.51
CA GLN A 511 25.47 -23.64 -28.81
C GLN A 511 24.43 -24.77 -28.92
N GLN A 512 24.07 -25.45 -27.83
CA GLN A 512 23.09 -26.53 -27.85
C GLN A 512 21.68 -25.99 -28.13
N GLN A 513 21.33 -24.86 -27.49
CA GLN A 513 20.08 -24.13 -27.78
C GLN A 513 20.01 -23.75 -29.26
N ARG A 514 21.09 -23.17 -29.82
CA ARG A 514 21.17 -22.83 -31.24
C ARG A 514 20.91 -24.04 -32.15
N GLU A 515 21.60 -25.15 -31.93
CA GLU A 515 21.48 -26.35 -32.77
C GLU A 515 20.08 -26.95 -32.72
N VAL A 516 19.46 -26.98 -31.53
CA VAL A 516 18.07 -27.44 -31.37
C VAL A 516 17.12 -26.51 -32.10
N LEU A 517 17.21 -25.19 -31.89
CA LEU A 517 16.32 -24.21 -32.54
C LEU A 517 16.45 -24.21 -34.07
N GLN A 518 17.68 -24.38 -34.58
CA GLN A 518 17.94 -24.54 -36.01
C GLN A 518 17.29 -25.82 -36.56
N THR A 519 17.38 -26.92 -35.82
CA THR A 519 16.75 -28.21 -36.19
C THR A 519 15.23 -28.13 -36.19
N LEU A 520 14.65 -27.39 -35.23
CA LEU A 520 13.20 -27.13 -35.16
C LEU A 520 12.71 -26.22 -36.28
N GLY A 521 13.61 -25.55 -37.00
CA GLY A 521 13.28 -24.71 -38.15
C GLY A 521 13.10 -23.23 -37.83
N CYS A 522 13.58 -22.72 -36.70
CA CYS A 522 13.58 -21.28 -36.44
C CYS A 522 14.33 -20.53 -37.56
N ASP A 523 13.83 -19.35 -37.96
CA ASP A 523 14.38 -18.58 -39.07
C ASP A 523 15.52 -17.65 -38.62
N GLU A 524 15.33 -16.99 -37.48
CA GLU A 524 16.30 -16.06 -36.89
C GLU A 524 16.53 -16.39 -35.40
N LEU A 525 17.75 -16.15 -34.92
CA LEU A 525 18.18 -16.42 -33.55
C LEU A 525 18.78 -15.15 -32.95
N GLN A 526 18.39 -14.82 -31.72
CA GLN A 526 18.88 -13.66 -31.01
C GLN A 526 19.29 -14.06 -29.57
N GLY A 527 20.43 -13.56 -29.10
CA GLY A 527 20.83 -13.79 -27.72
C GLY A 527 22.31 -13.57 -27.45
N PHE A 528 22.69 -13.71 -26.17
CA PHE A 528 24.05 -13.45 -25.69
C PHE A 528 25.07 -14.49 -26.15
N TYR A 529 24.62 -15.63 -26.68
CA TYR A 529 25.50 -16.55 -27.38
C TYR A 529 26.21 -15.88 -28.56
N PHE A 530 25.48 -15.03 -29.29
CA PHE A 530 26.01 -14.29 -30.44
C PHE A 530 26.63 -12.97 -29.99
N ALA A 531 25.80 -12.09 -29.42
CA ALA A 531 26.24 -10.77 -29.03
C ALA A 531 25.35 -10.16 -27.96
N ARG A 532 25.96 -9.37 -27.09
CA ARG A 532 25.25 -8.43 -26.23
C ARG A 532 24.85 -7.19 -27.05
N PRO A 533 23.81 -6.45 -26.63
CA PRO A 533 23.51 -5.15 -27.20
C PRO A 533 24.73 -4.23 -27.18
N MET A 534 25.03 -3.55 -28.29
CA MET A 534 26.22 -2.71 -28.44
C MET A 534 25.92 -1.43 -29.21
N ASN A 535 26.78 -0.42 -29.14
CA ASN A 535 26.57 0.80 -29.93
C ASN A 535 26.75 0.55 -31.45
N ALA A 536 26.24 1.46 -32.28
CA ALA A 536 26.27 1.32 -33.74
C ALA A 536 27.70 1.19 -34.33
N GLN A 537 28.70 1.84 -33.71
CA GLN A 537 30.08 1.76 -34.19
C GLN A 537 30.68 0.38 -33.91
N ALA A 538 30.49 -0.14 -32.70
CA ALA A 538 30.94 -1.48 -32.30
C ALA A 538 30.27 -2.56 -33.18
N LEU A 539 28.98 -2.40 -33.46
CA LEU A 539 28.25 -3.29 -34.37
C LEU A 539 28.92 -3.35 -35.75
N ILE A 540 29.24 -2.20 -36.36
CA ILE A 540 29.91 -2.16 -37.66
C ILE A 540 31.34 -2.73 -37.57
N ALA A 541 32.08 -2.40 -36.51
CA ALA A 541 33.49 -2.74 -36.35
C ALA A 541 33.73 -4.22 -36.06
N SER A 542 32.75 -4.94 -35.51
CA SER A 542 32.91 -6.31 -35.03
C SER A 542 33.18 -7.39 -36.10
N GLU A 543 33.48 -7.02 -37.36
CA GLU A 543 33.67 -7.94 -38.51
C GLU A 543 32.53 -8.94 -38.75
N ILE A 544 31.44 -8.88 -37.96
CA ILE A 544 30.18 -9.61 -38.16
C ILE A 544 29.51 -9.21 -39.49
N TRP A 545 30.05 -8.18 -40.16
CA TRP A 545 29.58 -7.56 -41.39
C TRP A 545 30.47 -7.84 -42.61
N THR A 546 31.23 -8.94 -42.66
CA THR A 546 32.06 -9.22 -43.84
C THR A 546 31.23 -9.06 -45.12
N SER A 547 31.61 -8.03 -45.89
CA SER A 547 30.91 -7.49 -47.06
C SER A 547 30.82 -8.48 -48.22
N ASP A 548 31.51 -9.61 -48.10
CA ASP A 548 31.78 -10.54 -49.19
C ASP A 548 31.42 -11.98 -48.84
N GLY A 549 30.45 -12.18 -47.93
CA GLY A 549 29.59 -13.35 -47.95
C GLY A 549 30.23 -14.74 -47.99
N ILE A 550 31.33 -15.02 -47.28
CA ILE A 550 31.90 -16.38 -47.26
C ILE A 550 32.15 -16.98 -45.87
N GLU A 551 32.29 -16.22 -44.77
CA GLU A 551 32.55 -16.87 -43.46
C GLU A 551 31.41 -16.70 -42.45
N PRO A 552 30.90 -17.80 -41.86
CA PRO A 552 30.04 -17.72 -40.69
C PRO A 552 30.83 -17.04 -39.57
N VAL A 553 30.20 -16.08 -38.91
CA VAL A 553 30.83 -15.38 -37.79
C VAL A 553 31.10 -16.41 -36.71
N GLN A 554 32.38 -16.70 -36.45
CA GLN A 554 32.78 -17.49 -35.30
C GLN A 554 32.57 -16.64 -34.06
N PHE A 555 31.37 -16.73 -33.49
CA PHE A 555 31.09 -16.17 -32.18
C PHE A 555 31.87 -16.99 -31.14
N SER A 556 33.06 -16.51 -30.76
CA SER A 556 33.72 -17.02 -29.57
C SER A 556 32.91 -16.59 -28.35
N ARG A 557 32.68 -17.51 -27.40
CA ARG A 557 32.21 -17.14 -26.07
C ARG A 557 33.15 -16.05 -25.56
N SER A 558 32.62 -14.87 -25.25
CA SER A 558 33.33 -13.78 -24.57
C SER A 558 34.12 -12.75 -25.40
N SER A 559 33.81 -12.48 -26.68
CA SER A 559 34.41 -11.29 -27.33
C SER A 559 33.93 -9.95 -26.73
N TYR A 560 32.90 -9.96 -25.88
CA TYR A 560 32.48 -8.80 -25.07
C TYR A 560 32.14 -9.23 -23.64
N LEU A 561 33.19 -9.39 -22.81
CA LEU A 561 33.09 -9.25 -21.36
C LEU A 561 33.42 -7.80 -20.96
N ASP A 562 32.55 -7.27 -20.12
CA ASP A 562 32.73 -6.17 -19.16
C ASP A 562 33.30 -4.84 -19.67
N ASN A 563 32.37 -3.92 -19.95
CA ASN A 563 32.34 -2.64 -19.22
C ASN A 563 30.93 -2.03 -19.29
N LEU A 564 30.30 -1.96 -18.09
CA LEU A 564 29.05 -1.28 -17.69
C LEU A 564 27.75 -2.10 -17.73
#